data_AF-A0A2T2TMG2-F1
#
_entry.id   AF-A0A2T2TMG2-F1
#
_cell.length_a   1.000
_cell.length_b   1.000
_cell.length_c   1.000
_cell.angle_alpha   90.00
_cell.angle_beta   90.00
_cell.angle_gamma   90.00
#
_symmetry.space_group_name_H-M   'P 1'
#
loop_
_entity.id
_entity.type
_entity.pdbx_description
1 polymer ?
#
loop_
_entity_poly.entity_id
_entity_poly.type
_entity_poly.pdbx_seq_one_letter_code
_entity_poly.pdbx_strand_id
1 'polypeptide(L)'
;MEPSAGTVPADSSLDLTAMFDATGLTPDIYEASINFDSNDPDDSPSVDATLEVSDGPPAIALEPDSLGFGSVLVGTDTTETFTISNTGGETLEVSSVSFPTDAFSPVDSADTGPFTIPFEGSRDIEVRFEPETPDVFTGDIVVESDADNDPSATVFVEGEGLAAPDLAFSPDSLETTLAFGESEDLPLTVTNEGDAESTLEYTFPDFAADALLARPDVERNDTSPVIDDADHEKGNDPHAGIGHPVLTGAGGPDEFGYSWIDSNEPGGPSFTWEDISDDGVAADL
;
A
#
# COMPACT_ATOMS: atom_id res chain seq x y z
N MET A 1 26.76 42.86 -13.76
CA MET A 1 26.85 44.33 -13.58
C MET A 1 26.31 44.99 -14.82
N GLU A 2 25.37 45.91 -14.69
CA GLU A 2 24.79 46.67 -15.80
C GLU A 2 24.75 48.19 -15.49
N PRO A 3 25.20 49.07 -16.42
CA PRO A 3 25.98 48.72 -17.61
C PRO A 3 27.36 48.14 -17.26
N SER A 4 27.93 47.32 -18.15
CA SER A 4 29.26 46.72 -17.96
C SER A 4 30.44 47.65 -18.29
N ALA A 5 30.17 48.80 -18.91
CA ALA A 5 31.14 49.87 -19.15
C ALA A 5 30.43 51.22 -19.31
N GLY A 6 31.13 52.31 -19.03
CA GLY A 6 30.58 53.66 -19.18
C GLY A 6 31.63 54.74 -18.95
N THR A 7 31.21 56.00 -19.07
CA THR A 7 32.04 57.16 -18.74
C THR A 7 31.30 58.04 -17.73
N VAL A 8 31.98 58.47 -16.68
CA VAL A 8 31.44 59.40 -15.68
C VAL A 8 32.20 60.73 -15.78
N PRO A 9 31.59 61.80 -16.30
CA PRO A 9 32.20 63.13 -16.32
C PRO A 9 32.57 63.64 -14.91
N ALA A 10 33.45 64.65 -14.87
CA ALA A 10 33.77 65.35 -13.62
C ALA A 10 32.50 65.89 -12.94
N ASP A 11 32.45 65.78 -11.61
CA ASP A 11 31.33 66.22 -10.76
C ASP A 11 29.98 65.56 -11.08
N SER A 12 29.99 64.35 -11.65
CA SER A 12 28.78 63.58 -11.95
C SER A 12 28.84 62.16 -11.36
N SER A 13 27.70 61.49 -11.34
CA SER A 13 27.58 60.10 -10.88
C SER A 13 26.80 59.25 -11.90
N LEU A 14 27.08 57.96 -11.90
CA LEU A 14 26.34 56.96 -12.66
C LEU A 14 25.97 55.82 -11.72
N ASP A 15 24.68 55.47 -11.69
CA ASP A 15 24.20 54.31 -10.95
C ASP A 15 24.49 53.04 -11.74
N LEU A 16 25.02 52.01 -11.05
CA LEU A 16 25.29 50.69 -11.58
C LEU A 16 24.44 49.66 -10.83
N THR A 17 24.02 48.58 -11.49
CA THR A 17 23.27 47.48 -10.87
C THR A 17 24.07 46.18 -10.93
N ALA A 18 24.30 45.56 -9.77
CA ALA A 18 24.82 44.19 -9.67
C ALA A 18 23.66 43.18 -9.69
N MET A 19 23.83 42.07 -10.40
CA MET A 19 22.90 40.95 -10.39
C MET A 19 23.53 39.83 -9.55
N PHE A 20 22.77 39.35 -8.58
CA PHE A 20 23.05 38.14 -7.81
C PHE A 20 22.09 37.06 -8.32
N ASP A 21 22.63 35.91 -8.73
CA ASP A 21 21.87 34.78 -9.28
C ASP A 21 22.24 33.52 -8.51
N ALA A 22 21.28 32.98 -7.76
CA ALA A 22 21.44 31.77 -6.97
C ALA A 22 20.97 30.50 -7.71
N THR A 23 20.57 30.61 -8.99
CA THR A 23 20.04 29.48 -9.75
C THR A 23 21.07 28.36 -9.85
N GLY A 24 20.75 27.21 -9.24
CA GLY A 24 21.61 26.02 -9.26
C GLY A 24 22.81 26.07 -8.31
N LEU A 25 22.87 27.05 -7.41
CA LEU A 25 23.84 27.07 -6.31
C LEU A 25 23.31 26.23 -5.15
N THR A 26 24.20 25.46 -4.51
CA THR A 26 23.90 24.82 -3.22
C THR A 26 23.95 25.85 -2.09
N PRO A 27 23.29 25.60 -0.97
CA PRO A 27 23.40 26.46 0.22
C PRO A 27 24.85 26.61 0.66
N ASP A 28 25.36 27.85 0.60
CA ASP A 28 26.71 28.23 1.00
C ASP A 28 26.88 29.77 0.94
N ILE A 29 28.01 30.25 1.42
CA ILE A 29 28.47 31.63 1.25
C ILE A 29 29.41 31.70 0.05
N TYR A 30 28.99 32.44 -0.99
CA TYR A 30 29.78 32.69 -2.19
C TYR A 30 30.35 34.10 -2.14
N GLU A 31 31.67 34.19 -2.21
CA GLU A 31 32.38 35.46 -2.22
C GLU A 31 32.95 35.77 -3.61
N ALA A 32 32.79 37.00 -4.05
CA ALA A 32 33.33 37.53 -5.29
C ALA A 32 33.84 38.95 -5.07
N SER A 33 34.71 39.43 -5.97
CA SER A 33 35.14 40.83 -5.97
C SER A 33 34.88 41.45 -7.33
N ILE A 34 34.22 42.60 -7.34
CA ILE A 34 33.98 43.42 -8.52
C ILE A 34 35.19 44.34 -8.66
N ASN A 35 36.09 43.97 -9.56
CA ASN A 35 37.29 44.75 -9.85
C ASN A 35 37.00 45.84 -10.88
N PHE A 36 37.50 47.06 -10.66
CA PHE A 36 37.35 48.17 -11.60
C PHE A 36 38.61 48.33 -12.46
N ASP A 37 38.45 48.13 -13.77
CA ASP A 37 39.46 48.51 -14.76
C ASP A 37 39.21 49.97 -15.20
N SER A 38 39.93 50.91 -14.59
CA SER A 38 39.77 52.35 -14.82
C SER A 38 41.02 53.01 -15.42
N ASN A 39 40.86 54.22 -15.96
CA ASN A 39 41.98 55.05 -16.42
C ASN A 39 42.44 56.06 -15.35
N ASP A 40 42.06 55.86 -14.09
CA ASP A 40 42.62 56.59 -12.95
C ASP A 40 44.08 56.13 -12.73
N PRO A 41 45.09 57.01 -12.84
CA PRO A 41 46.49 56.62 -12.72
C PRO A 41 46.91 56.25 -11.29
N ASP A 42 46.10 56.60 -10.28
CA ASP A 42 46.47 56.53 -8.87
C ASP A 42 45.81 55.37 -8.11
N ASP A 43 44.78 54.72 -8.69
CA ASP A 43 44.00 53.70 -7.99
C ASP A 43 43.50 52.54 -8.89
N SER A 44 43.23 51.39 -8.27
CA SER A 44 42.59 50.23 -8.88
C SER A 44 41.61 49.63 -7.87
N PRO A 45 40.43 50.28 -7.69
CA PRO A 45 39.52 49.89 -6.62
C PRO A 45 38.81 48.58 -6.94
N SER A 46 38.38 47.89 -5.90
CA SER A 46 37.46 46.75 -5.97
C SER A 46 36.34 46.90 -4.94
N VAL A 47 35.22 46.23 -5.20
CA VAL A 47 34.10 46.11 -4.25
C VAL A 47 33.88 44.64 -3.99
N ASP A 48 33.97 44.22 -2.73
CA ASP A 48 33.65 42.87 -2.32
C ASP A 48 32.13 42.64 -2.39
N ALA A 49 31.74 41.47 -2.90
CA ALA A 49 30.37 41.04 -3.05
C ALA A 49 30.22 39.65 -2.41
N THR A 50 29.27 39.53 -1.50
CA THR A 50 28.95 38.27 -0.81
C THR A 50 27.52 37.89 -1.16
N LEU A 51 27.32 36.66 -1.63
CA LEU A 51 26.02 36.02 -1.83
C LEU A 51 25.90 34.89 -0.83
N GLU A 52 24.91 34.98 0.07
CA GLU A 52 24.54 33.88 0.94
C GLU A 52 23.33 33.17 0.32
N VAL A 53 23.48 31.87 0.03
CA VAL A 53 22.40 31.00 -0.40
C VAL A 53 21.98 30.17 0.81
N SER A 54 20.77 30.38 1.32
CA SER A 54 20.21 29.61 2.43
C SER A 54 19.63 28.28 1.93
N ASP A 55 19.53 27.29 2.83
CA ASP A 55 18.86 26.02 2.54
C ASP A 55 17.38 26.20 2.12
N GLY A 56 16.74 27.28 2.56
CA GLY A 56 15.33 27.59 2.28
C GLY A 56 14.40 27.08 3.38
N PRO A 57 13.15 27.58 3.45
CA PRO A 57 12.23 27.18 4.52
C PRO A 57 11.93 25.67 4.49
N PRO A 58 11.41 25.09 5.58
CA PRO A 58 10.94 23.71 5.55
C PRO A 58 9.78 23.56 4.56
N ALA A 59 9.70 22.40 3.91
CA ALA A 59 8.61 22.07 2.99
C ALA A 59 8.21 20.61 3.14
N ILE A 60 6.91 20.34 3.14
CA ILE A 60 6.34 19.02 3.39
C ILE A 60 5.84 18.38 2.08
N ALA A 61 6.01 17.06 1.98
CA ALA A 61 5.36 16.22 0.97
C ALA A 61 4.81 14.95 1.64
N LEU A 62 3.62 14.52 1.22
CA LEU A 62 2.93 13.33 1.71
C LEU A 62 2.76 12.34 0.56
N GLU A 63 3.09 11.06 0.78
CA GLU A 63 2.96 10.02 -0.24
C GLU A 63 2.58 8.67 0.40
N PRO A 64 1.50 8.00 -0.05
CA PRO A 64 0.46 8.55 -0.93
C PRO A 64 -0.36 9.66 -0.23
N ASP A 65 -1.09 10.46 -1.01
CA ASP A 65 -2.03 11.48 -0.51
C ASP A 65 -3.43 10.90 -0.22
N SER A 66 -3.63 9.60 -0.44
CA SER A 66 -4.85 8.87 -0.09
C SER A 66 -4.57 7.43 0.34
N LEU A 67 -5.31 6.94 1.35
CA LEU A 67 -5.29 5.55 1.82
C LEU A 67 -6.68 4.92 1.72
N GLY A 68 -6.76 3.76 1.08
CA GLY A 68 -7.98 2.97 0.97
C GLY A 68 -7.83 1.64 1.71
N PHE A 69 -8.64 1.43 2.74
CA PHE A 69 -8.57 0.23 3.60
C PHE A 69 -9.50 -0.91 3.13
N GLY A 70 -10.31 -0.67 2.11
CA GLY A 70 -11.30 -1.63 1.63
C GLY A 70 -12.39 -1.93 2.66
N SER A 71 -12.95 -3.14 2.59
CA SER A 71 -14.01 -3.59 3.48
C SER A 71 -13.44 -4.48 4.60
N VAL A 72 -13.72 -4.11 5.85
CA VAL A 72 -13.16 -4.74 7.06
C VAL A 72 -14.29 -5.14 7.99
N LEU A 73 -14.24 -6.35 8.55
CA LEU A 73 -15.26 -6.80 9.48
C LEU A 73 -15.21 -5.97 10.77
N VAL A 74 -16.38 -5.62 11.29
CA VAL A 74 -16.50 -4.90 12.57
C VAL A 74 -15.78 -5.66 13.68
N GLY A 75 -14.96 -4.94 14.45
CA GLY A 75 -14.14 -5.50 15.53
C GLY A 75 -12.86 -6.21 15.06
N THR A 76 -12.52 -6.09 13.79
CA THR A 76 -11.19 -6.43 13.24
C THR A 76 -10.50 -5.17 12.74
N ASP A 77 -9.19 -5.25 12.54
CA ASP A 77 -8.39 -4.13 12.06
C ASP A 77 -7.60 -4.47 10.79
N THR A 78 -7.19 -3.43 10.09
CA THR A 78 -6.19 -3.47 9.01
C THR A 78 -5.33 -2.21 9.09
N THR A 79 -4.15 -2.23 8.48
CA THR A 79 -3.22 -1.09 8.50
C THR A 79 -2.77 -0.70 7.09
N GLU A 80 -2.55 0.61 6.91
CA GLU A 80 -2.00 1.22 5.71
C GLU A 80 -0.99 2.29 6.13
N THR A 81 -0.03 2.62 5.29
CA THR A 81 1.05 3.56 5.63
C THR A 81 1.14 4.70 4.64
N PHE A 82 1.39 5.91 5.15
CA PHE A 82 1.85 7.04 4.33
C PHE A 82 3.15 7.62 4.89
N THR A 83 3.94 8.24 4.02
CA THR A 83 5.23 8.83 4.36
C THR A 83 5.14 10.35 4.36
N ILE A 84 5.61 10.97 5.44
CA ILE A 84 5.86 12.41 5.53
C ILE A 84 7.33 12.66 5.17
N SER A 85 7.61 13.50 4.18
CA SER A 85 8.97 13.85 3.76
C SER A 85 9.23 15.34 3.87
N ASN A 86 10.43 15.70 4.33
CA ASN A 86 10.90 17.07 4.29
C ASN A 86 11.66 17.33 2.99
N THR A 87 11.04 18.09 2.10
CA THR A 87 11.55 18.50 0.78
C THR A 87 12.06 19.93 0.76
N GLY A 88 12.00 20.63 1.90
CA GLY A 88 12.53 21.99 2.07
C GLY A 88 14.02 21.99 2.36
N GLY A 89 14.52 23.06 2.98
CA GLY A 89 15.94 23.17 3.36
C GLY A 89 16.22 23.11 4.85
N GLU A 90 15.31 23.62 5.67
CA GLU A 90 15.38 23.58 7.12
C GLU A 90 14.66 22.36 7.69
N THR A 91 14.92 22.03 8.96
CA THR A 91 14.19 20.97 9.68
C THR A 91 12.70 21.28 9.71
N LEU A 92 11.88 20.31 9.31
CA LEU A 92 10.42 20.38 9.41
C LEU A 92 9.97 20.05 10.83
N GLU A 93 9.21 20.95 11.46
CA GLU A 93 8.58 20.75 12.77
C GLU A 93 7.10 20.40 12.58
N VAL A 94 6.75 19.12 12.76
CA VAL A 94 5.36 18.67 12.79
C VAL A 94 4.82 18.87 14.21
N SER A 95 3.73 19.62 14.33
CA SER A 95 3.11 19.96 15.60
C SER A 95 2.06 18.94 16.05
N SER A 96 1.29 18.38 15.11
CA SER A 96 0.32 17.32 15.38
C SER A 96 -0.11 16.59 14.11
N VAL A 97 -0.48 15.33 14.27
CA VAL A 97 -1.24 14.55 13.27
C VAL A 97 -2.59 14.20 13.88
N SER A 98 -3.69 14.50 13.18
CA SER A 98 -5.06 14.27 13.66
C SER A 98 -5.87 13.45 12.66
N PHE A 99 -6.80 12.64 13.18
CA PHE A 99 -7.58 11.67 12.41
C PHE A 99 -9.06 12.09 12.36
N PRO A 100 -9.80 11.76 11.28
CA PRO A 100 -11.14 12.30 11.05
C PRO A 100 -12.21 11.68 11.96
N THR A 101 -12.05 10.41 12.34
CA THR A 101 -12.99 9.65 13.17
C THR A 101 -12.23 8.65 14.04
N ASP A 102 -12.84 8.16 15.12
CA ASP A 102 -12.25 7.14 16.01
C ASP A 102 -12.00 5.79 15.31
N ALA A 103 -12.62 5.53 14.15
CA ALA A 103 -12.34 4.34 13.34
C ALA A 103 -10.93 4.36 12.71
N PHE A 104 -10.28 5.52 12.63
CA PHE A 104 -8.90 5.67 12.17
C PHE A 104 -8.01 6.11 13.33
N SER A 105 -6.90 5.41 13.54
CA SER A 105 -5.97 5.71 14.62
C SER A 105 -4.52 5.44 14.20
N PRO A 106 -3.53 6.08 14.80
CA PRO A 106 -2.13 5.72 14.56
C PRO A 106 -1.83 4.36 15.20
N VAL A 107 -0.95 3.56 14.59
CA VAL A 107 -0.43 2.37 15.26
C VAL A 107 0.54 2.75 16.38
N ASP A 108 1.42 3.73 16.15
CA ASP A 108 2.25 4.32 17.20
C ASP A 108 1.67 5.66 17.66
N SER A 109 1.23 5.71 18.92
CA SER A 109 0.75 6.96 19.54
C SER A 109 1.74 8.14 19.46
N ALA A 110 3.05 7.88 19.33
CA ALA A 110 4.07 8.90 19.13
C ALA A 110 4.01 9.60 17.76
N ASP A 111 3.18 9.11 16.84
CA ASP A 111 2.93 9.72 15.52
C ASP A 111 1.91 10.87 15.57
N THR A 112 1.17 11.03 16.67
CA THR A 112 0.20 12.15 16.83
C THR A 112 0.77 13.39 17.51
N GLY A 113 1.82 13.22 18.31
CA GLY A 113 2.47 14.30 19.03
C GLY A 113 3.43 15.10 18.15
N PRO A 114 4.11 16.11 18.71
CA PRO A 114 5.08 16.88 17.95
C PRO A 114 6.36 16.07 17.69
N PHE A 115 6.92 16.21 16.50
CA PHE A 115 8.19 15.61 16.09
C PHE A 115 8.85 16.45 14.99
N THR A 116 10.08 16.08 14.65
CA THR A 116 10.88 16.82 13.66
C THR A 116 11.40 15.88 12.59
N ILE A 117 11.42 16.34 11.35
CA ILE A 117 12.02 15.63 10.20
C ILE A 117 13.17 16.49 9.66
N PRO A 118 14.43 16.01 9.74
CA PRO A 118 15.57 16.77 9.23
C PRO A 118 15.48 16.96 7.71
N PHE A 119 16.31 17.84 7.16
CA PHE A 119 16.48 17.97 5.70
C PHE A 119 16.73 16.61 5.04
N GLU A 120 16.06 16.35 3.91
CA GLU A 120 16.04 15.06 3.18
C GLU A 120 15.55 13.85 4.00
N GLY A 121 15.04 14.10 5.21
CA GLY A 121 14.48 13.07 6.07
C GLY A 121 13.03 12.74 5.71
N SER A 122 12.59 11.58 6.19
CA SER A 122 11.20 11.15 6.13
C SER A 122 10.78 10.43 7.41
N ARG A 123 9.47 10.32 7.62
CA ARG A 123 8.85 9.50 8.66
C ARG A 123 7.63 8.80 8.09
N ASP A 124 7.58 7.48 8.28
CA ASP A 124 6.40 6.67 7.95
C ASP A 124 5.39 6.72 9.09
N ILE A 125 4.12 6.87 8.74
CA ILE A 125 2.99 6.90 9.66
C ILE A 125 2.07 5.74 9.29
N GLU A 126 2.02 4.74 10.17
CA GLU A 126 1.13 3.60 10.00
C GLU A 126 -0.23 3.92 10.64
N VAL A 127 -1.26 3.83 9.83
CA VAL A 127 -2.65 4.13 10.18
C VAL A 127 -3.42 2.82 10.28
N ARG A 128 -4.12 2.64 11.39
CA ARG A 128 -5.05 1.55 11.64
C ARG A 128 -6.47 1.98 11.33
N PHE A 129 -7.20 1.16 10.58
CA PHE A 129 -8.64 1.23 10.44
C PHE A 129 -9.30 0.09 11.23
N GLU A 130 -10.10 0.42 12.23
CA GLU A 130 -10.80 -0.53 13.12
C GLU A 130 -12.27 -0.07 13.27
N PRO A 131 -13.19 -0.48 12.38
CA PRO A 131 -14.58 -0.05 12.44
C PRO A 131 -15.33 -0.73 13.59
N GLU A 132 -16.01 0.06 14.43
CA GLU A 132 -16.87 -0.45 15.51
C GLU A 132 -18.33 -0.68 15.08
N THR A 133 -18.72 -0.13 13.93
CA THR A 133 -20.08 -0.25 13.37
C THR A 133 -20.02 -0.45 11.86
N PRO A 134 -21.01 -1.14 11.27
CA PRO A 134 -21.07 -1.27 9.82
C PRO A 134 -21.48 0.07 9.19
N ASP A 135 -20.51 0.77 8.60
CA ASP A 135 -20.70 2.06 7.92
C ASP A 135 -19.50 2.34 6.99
N VAL A 136 -19.63 3.33 6.13
CA VAL A 136 -18.53 3.87 5.33
C VAL A 136 -17.89 5.03 6.09
N PHE A 137 -16.60 4.89 6.39
CA PHE A 137 -15.80 5.90 7.08
C PHE A 137 -14.90 6.61 6.08
N THR A 138 -15.00 7.93 6.01
CA THR A 138 -14.16 8.76 5.14
C THR A 138 -13.77 10.06 5.84
N GLY A 139 -12.61 10.60 5.50
CA GLY A 139 -12.21 11.94 5.91
C GLY A 139 -10.74 12.22 5.63
N ASP A 140 -10.22 13.30 6.18
CA ASP A 140 -8.82 13.68 6.00
C ASP A 140 -8.05 13.52 7.31
N ILE A 141 -6.90 12.85 7.25
CA ILE A 141 -5.85 13.00 8.25
C ILE A 141 -5.20 14.36 8.02
N VAL A 142 -5.04 15.16 9.07
CA VAL A 142 -4.44 16.50 8.99
C VAL A 142 -3.09 16.53 9.70
N VAL A 143 -2.05 16.94 8.98
CA VAL A 143 -0.68 17.12 9.46
C VAL A 143 -0.39 18.62 9.58
N GLU A 144 -0.34 19.13 10.81
CA GLU A 144 -0.03 20.53 11.09
C GLU A 144 1.48 20.70 11.28
N SER A 145 2.13 21.58 10.52
CA SER A 145 3.59 21.79 10.57
C SER A 145 4.00 23.24 10.31
N ASP A 146 5.29 23.53 10.44
CA ASP A 146 5.89 24.82 10.06
C ASP A 146 6.28 24.93 8.58
N ALA A 147 5.93 23.95 7.75
CA ALA A 147 6.20 23.93 6.32
C ALA A 147 5.64 25.18 5.62
N ASP A 148 6.46 25.90 4.86
CA ASP A 148 6.06 27.13 4.18
C ASP A 148 5.14 26.86 2.97
N ASN A 149 5.31 25.71 2.31
CA ASN A 149 4.51 25.34 1.16
C ASN A 149 3.09 24.89 1.55
N ASP A 150 2.95 24.17 2.66
CA ASP A 150 1.66 23.65 3.14
C ASP A 150 1.68 23.42 4.67
N PRO A 151 1.32 24.42 5.48
CA PRO A 151 1.31 24.29 6.93
C PRO A 151 0.28 23.29 7.48
N SER A 152 -0.71 22.89 6.69
CA SER A 152 -1.84 22.03 7.11
C SER A 152 -2.13 21.02 5.98
N ALA A 153 -1.17 20.11 5.77
CA ALA A 153 -1.22 19.12 4.71
C ALA A 153 -2.17 17.97 5.08
N THR A 154 -2.81 17.36 4.08
CA THR A 154 -3.87 16.36 4.29
C THR A 154 -3.64 15.06 3.54
N VAL A 155 -4.03 13.94 4.14
CA VAL A 155 -4.14 12.61 3.49
C VAL A 155 -5.59 12.16 3.57
N PHE A 156 -6.22 11.87 2.43
CA PHE A 156 -7.58 11.34 2.40
C PHE A 156 -7.60 9.87 2.85
N VAL A 157 -8.57 9.48 3.66
CA VAL A 157 -8.75 8.08 4.09
C VAL A 157 -10.16 7.60 3.81
N GLU A 158 -10.29 6.36 3.36
CA GLU A 158 -11.57 5.68 3.18
C GLU A 158 -11.54 4.19 3.59
N GLY A 159 -12.59 3.73 4.24
CA GLY A 159 -12.78 2.32 4.60
C GLY A 159 -14.24 2.00 4.88
N GLU A 160 -14.62 0.74 4.71
CA GLU A 160 -15.98 0.25 4.96
C GLU A 160 -15.99 -0.79 6.08
N GLY A 161 -16.78 -0.55 7.12
CA GLY A 161 -17.08 -1.54 8.14
C GLY A 161 -18.18 -2.49 7.68
N LEU A 162 -17.92 -3.80 7.73
CA LEU A 162 -18.88 -4.84 7.40
C LEU A 162 -19.37 -5.57 8.63
N ALA A 163 -20.68 -5.83 8.66
CA ALA A 163 -21.28 -6.71 9.64
C ALA A 163 -20.79 -8.16 9.47
N ALA A 164 -20.48 -8.83 10.57
CA ALA A 164 -20.13 -10.25 10.55
C ALA A 164 -21.39 -11.10 10.24
N PRO A 165 -21.30 -12.09 9.33
CA PRO A 165 -22.39 -13.04 9.12
C PRO A 165 -22.51 -14.02 10.30
N ASP A 166 -23.72 -14.54 10.53
CA ASP A 166 -23.99 -15.60 11.52
C ASP A 166 -24.74 -16.75 10.84
N LEU A 167 -24.08 -17.90 10.70
CA LEU A 167 -24.66 -19.05 10.00
C LEU A 167 -25.58 -19.84 10.93
N ALA A 168 -26.86 -19.90 10.58
CA ALA A 168 -27.82 -20.84 11.15
C ALA A 168 -28.37 -21.79 10.09
N PHE A 169 -28.84 -22.97 10.51
CA PHE A 169 -29.48 -23.92 9.62
C PHE A 169 -30.56 -24.73 10.32
N SER A 170 -31.52 -25.25 9.56
CA SER A 170 -32.59 -26.10 10.09
C SER A 170 -33.12 -27.06 9.03
N PRO A 171 -33.38 -28.34 9.37
CA PRO A 171 -33.20 -28.97 10.68
C PRO A 171 -31.74 -29.38 10.98
N ASP A 172 -31.45 -29.70 12.25
CA ASP A 172 -30.12 -30.18 12.70
C ASP A 172 -29.79 -31.59 12.17
N SER A 173 -30.80 -32.33 11.71
CA SER A 173 -30.64 -33.65 11.09
C SER A 173 -31.68 -33.89 10.00
N LEU A 174 -31.25 -34.60 8.96
CA LEU A 174 -32.10 -35.07 7.87
C LEU A 174 -32.16 -36.59 7.89
N GLU A 175 -33.36 -37.16 8.04
CA GLU A 175 -33.57 -38.61 8.07
C GLU A 175 -34.80 -38.98 7.21
N THR A 176 -34.69 -40.05 6.42
CA THR A 176 -35.82 -40.66 5.69
C THR A 176 -35.66 -42.18 5.56
N THR A 177 -36.69 -42.88 5.11
CA THR A 177 -36.65 -44.30 4.75
C THR A 177 -37.30 -44.51 3.39
N LEU A 178 -36.52 -44.97 2.41
CA LEU A 178 -36.94 -45.15 1.01
C LEU A 178 -36.88 -46.62 0.59
N ALA A 179 -37.82 -47.05 -0.26
CA ALA A 179 -37.72 -48.35 -0.91
C ALA A 179 -36.70 -48.35 -2.05
N PHE A 180 -36.32 -49.53 -2.54
CA PHE A 180 -35.32 -49.66 -3.61
C PHE A 180 -35.75 -48.90 -4.87
N GLY A 181 -34.89 -47.99 -5.33
CA GLY A 181 -35.11 -47.18 -6.52
C GLY A 181 -35.99 -45.94 -6.30
N GLU A 182 -36.38 -45.62 -5.07
CA GLU A 182 -37.05 -44.36 -4.73
C GLU A 182 -36.02 -43.25 -4.43
N SER A 183 -36.42 -42.00 -4.68
CA SER A 183 -35.67 -40.80 -4.35
C SER A 183 -36.60 -39.78 -3.69
N GLU A 184 -36.11 -39.07 -2.69
CA GLU A 184 -36.83 -38.03 -1.97
C GLU A 184 -35.90 -36.85 -1.66
N ASP A 185 -36.41 -35.64 -1.85
CA ASP A 185 -35.72 -34.41 -1.48
C ASP A 185 -36.16 -33.98 -0.08
N LEU A 186 -35.21 -33.86 0.85
CA LEU A 186 -35.46 -33.29 2.18
C LEU A 186 -35.01 -31.82 2.21
N PRO A 187 -35.83 -30.90 2.73
CA PRO A 187 -35.45 -29.50 2.81
C PRO A 187 -34.40 -29.27 3.91
N LEU A 188 -33.35 -28.53 3.59
CA LEU A 188 -32.44 -27.89 4.52
C LEU A 188 -32.50 -26.38 4.27
N THR A 189 -32.79 -25.62 5.31
CA THR A 189 -32.78 -24.15 5.25
C THR A 189 -31.47 -23.66 5.84
N VAL A 190 -30.76 -22.83 5.09
CA VAL A 190 -29.60 -22.06 5.58
C VAL A 190 -30.05 -20.62 5.74
N THR A 191 -29.74 -20.02 6.87
CA THR A 191 -30.11 -18.66 7.24
C THR A 191 -28.85 -17.91 7.67
N ASN A 192 -28.66 -16.69 7.16
CA ASN A 192 -27.74 -15.74 7.76
C ASN A 192 -28.51 -14.95 8.84
N GLU A 193 -28.24 -15.23 10.11
CA GLU A 193 -28.79 -14.52 11.27
C GLU A 193 -27.92 -13.33 11.71
N GLY A 194 -26.87 -13.01 10.94
CA GLY A 194 -25.98 -11.87 11.19
C GLY A 194 -26.68 -10.52 11.03
N ASP A 195 -25.95 -9.45 11.35
CA ASP A 195 -26.48 -8.09 11.24
C ASP A 195 -26.86 -7.73 9.79
N ALA A 196 -27.70 -6.71 9.63
CA ALA A 196 -28.14 -6.22 8.32
C ALA A 196 -26.93 -5.89 7.44
N GLU A 197 -27.04 -6.20 6.14
CA GLU A 197 -25.95 -6.08 5.14
C GLU A 197 -24.78 -7.07 5.32
N SER A 198 -24.78 -7.96 6.31
CA SER A 198 -23.80 -9.06 6.34
C SER A 198 -24.04 -10.04 5.19
N THR A 199 -22.96 -10.46 4.54
CA THR A 199 -22.98 -11.46 3.46
C THR A 199 -22.37 -12.75 3.96
N LEU A 200 -23.18 -13.82 3.99
CA LEU A 200 -22.72 -15.17 4.31
C LEU A 200 -22.41 -15.92 3.01
N GLU A 201 -21.14 -16.19 2.78
CA GLU A 201 -20.70 -17.14 1.75
C GLU A 201 -20.60 -18.55 2.34
N TYR A 202 -21.17 -19.53 1.65
CA TYR A 202 -21.10 -20.94 2.04
C TYR A 202 -20.85 -21.81 0.83
N THR A 203 -20.16 -22.94 1.05
CA THR A 203 -19.88 -23.93 0.01
C THR A 203 -19.91 -25.34 0.59
N PHE A 204 -20.13 -26.32 -0.28
CA PHE A 204 -20.13 -27.75 0.06
C PHE A 204 -19.18 -28.49 -0.90
N PRO A 205 -17.85 -28.38 -0.70
CA PRO A 205 -16.86 -28.79 -1.70
C PRO A 205 -16.95 -30.27 -2.07
N ASP A 206 -17.20 -31.15 -1.10
CA ASP A 206 -17.31 -32.60 -1.33
C ASP A 206 -18.49 -32.95 -2.25
N PHE A 207 -19.64 -32.30 -2.04
CA PHE A 207 -20.82 -32.49 -2.89
C PHE A 207 -20.60 -31.93 -4.30
N ALA A 208 -19.89 -30.81 -4.41
CA ALA A 208 -19.53 -30.23 -5.70
C ALA A 208 -18.53 -31.14 -6.45
N ALA A 209 -17.54 -31.69 -5.75
CA ALA A 209 -16.59 -32.66 -6.29
C ALA A 209 -17.31 -33.92 -6.80
N ASP A 210 -18.20 -34.50 -6.00
CA ASP A 210 -18.99 -35.68 -6.38
C ASP A 210 -19.89 -35.41 -7.59
N ALA A 211 -20.57 -34.25 -7.62
CA ALA A 211 -21.40 -33.84 -8.74
C ALA A 211 -20.58 -33.66 -10.03
N LEU A 212 -19.39 -33.07 -9.94
CA LEU A 212 -18.49 -32.90 -11.08
C LEU A 212 -17.99 -34.27 -11.58
N LEU A 213 -17.58 -35.16 -10.68
CA LEU A 213 -17.08 -36.51 -10.99
C LEU A 213 -18.16 -37.50 -11.47
N ALA A 214 -19.44 -37.19 -11.26
CA ALA A 214 -20.58 -37.98 -11.74
C ALA A 214 -20.98 -37.66 -13.19
N ARG A 215 -20.46 -36.57 -13.77
CA ARG A 215 -20.75 -36.18 -15.15
C ARG A 215 -20.11 -37.16 -16.15
N PRO A 216 -20.84 -37.65 -17.16
CA PRO A 216 -20.34 -38.65 -18.10
C PRO A 216 -19.29 -38.08 -19.08
N ASP A 217 -19.22 -36.75 -19.21
CA ASP A 217 -18.28 -36.01 -20.06
C ASP A 217 -16.98 -35.60 -19.33
N VAL A 218 -16.85 -35.91 -18.05
CA VAL A 218 -15.71 -35.53 -17.21
C VAL A 218 -14.68 -36.66 -17.21
N GLU A 219 -13.49 -36.39 -17.75
CA GLU A 219 -12.36 -37.33 -17.79
C GLU A 219 -11.56 -37.21 -16.49
N ARG A 220 -11.56 -38.26 -15.67
CA ARG A 220 -10.90 -38.23 -14.35
C ARG A 220 -9.39 -38.17 -14.49
N ASN A 221 -8.74 -37.44 -13.58
CA ASN A 221 -7.28 -37.46 -13.45
C ASN A 221 -6.79 -38.89 -13.15
N ASP A 222 -5.90 -39.40 -13.99
CA ASP A 222 -5.19 -40.65 -13.73
C ASP A 222 -4.20 -40.44 -12.58
N THR A 223 -4.16 -41.39 -11.63
CA THR A 223 -3.11 -41.41 -10.62
C THR A 223 -1.82 -41.91 -11.27
N SER A 224 -0.78 -41.08 -11.25
CA SER A 224 0.55 -41.55 -11.64
C SER A 224 0.96 -42.71 -10.71
N PRO A 225 1.56 -43.80 -11.23
CA PRO A 225 2.21 -44.77 -10.36
C PRO A 225 3.26 -44.07 -9.51
N VAL A 226 3.37 -44.43 -8.23
CA VAL A 226 4.44 -43.92 -7.34
C VAL A 226 5.78 -44.28 -7.97
N ILE A 227 6.52 -43.26 -8.42
CA ILE A 227 7.86 -43.44 -8.94
C ILE A 227 8.82 -43.35 -7.75
N ASP A 228 9.47 -44.47 -7.43
CA ASP A 228 10.52 -44.55 -6.41
C ASP A 228 11.78 -43.87 -6.96
N ASP A 229 11.98 -42.60 -6.62
CA ASP A 229 12.99 -41.75 -7.23
C ASP A 229 13.94 -41.17 -6.18
N ALA A 230 14.71 -42.07 -5.57
CA ALA A 230 15.60 -41.76 -4.45
C ALA A 230 16.98 -41.18 -4.83
N ASP A 231 17.30 -40.98 -6.13
CA ASP A 231 18.67 -40.67 -6.59
C ASP A 231 18.76 -39.50 -7.59
N HIS A 232 18.23 -38.31 -7.25
CA HIS A 232 18.39 -37.10 -8.11
C HIS A 232 19.01 -35.90 -7.41
N GLU A 233 19.87 -35.20 -8.14
CA GLU A 233 20.52 -33.96 -7.71
C GLU A 233 19.48 -32.83 -7.57
N LYS A 234 19.63 -31.95 -6.56
CA LYS A 234 18.75 -30.79 -6.33
C LYS A 234 18.60 -29.95 -7.61
N GLY A 235 17.37 -29.73 -8.05
CA GLY A 235 17.04 -28.94 -9.24
C GLY A 235 16.95 -29.74 -10.55
N ASN A 236 17.20 -31.05 -10.50
CA ASN A 236 16.91 -31.95 -11.60
C ASN A 236 15.61 -32.70 -11.28
N ASP A 237 14.50 -32.25 -11.86
CA ASP A 237 13.25 -33.02 -11.86
C ASP A 237 13.25 -33.93 -13.11
N PRO A 238 13.63 -35.21 -12.98
CA PRO A 238 13.59 -36.17 -14.08
C PRO A 238 12.15 -36.40 -14.60
N HIS A 239 11.14 -35.92 -13.87
CA HIS A 239 9.73 -36.02 -14.18
C HIS A 239 9.10 -34.71 -14.65
N ALA A 240 9.90 -33.68 -14.95
CA ALA A 240 9.41 -32.43 -15.52
C ALA A 240 8.61 -32.70 -16.81
N GLY A 241 7.29 -32.48 -16.75
CA GLY A 241 6.37 -32.73 -17.85
C GLY A 241 5.93 -34.19 -18.05
N ILE A 242 6.23 -35.09 -17.10
CA ILE A 242 5.82 -36.52 -17.11
C ILE A 242 4.54 -36.76 -16.27
N GLY A 243 4.08 -35.76 -15.52
CA GLY A 243 2.78 -35.83 -14.84
C GLY A 243 1.61 -35.91 -15.82
N HIS A 244 0.59 -36.70 -15.49
CA HIS A 244 -0.69 -36.63 -16.19
C HIS A 244 -1.21 -35.18 -16.10
N PRO A 245 -1.72 -34.60 -17.20
CA PRO A 245 -2.36 -33.28 -17.13
C PRO A 245 -3.50 -33.34 -16.10
N VAL A 246 -3.68 -32.26 -15.34
CA VAL A 246 -4.90 -32.05 -14.56
C VAL A 246 -6.00 -31.78 -15.58
N LEU A 247 -6.76 -32.83 -15.91
CA LEU A 247 -7.87 -32.82 -16.87
C LEU A 247 -9.14 -32.26 -16.24
N THR A 248 -9.32 -32.47 -14.93
CA THR A 248 -10.46 -31.99 -14.15
C THR A 248 -9.99 -31.30 -12.88
N GLY A 249 -10.61 -30.18 -12.52
CA GLY A 249 -10.43 -29.53 -11.22
C GLY A 249 -11.10 -30.28 -10.08
N ALA A 250 -11.21 -31.61 -10.14
CA ALA A 250 -11.65 -32.43 -9.01
C ALA A 250 -11.06 -33.84 -9.11
N GLY A 251 -11.00 -34.55 -7.99
CA GLY A 251 -10.51 -35.93 -7.92
C GLY A 251 -10.97 -36.68 -6.68
N GLY A 252 -10.64 -37.97 -6.63
CA GLY A 252 -11.06 -38.91 -5.59
C GLY A 252 -12.39 -39.63 -5.90
N PRO A 253 -12.99 -40.33 -4.90
CA PRO A 253 -12.37 -40.62 -3.61
C PRO A 253 -11.11 -41.48 -3.78
N ASP A 254 -10.05 -41.17 -3.03
CA ASP A 254 -8.86 -42.02 -2.94
C ASP A 254 -9.16 -43.32 -2.13
N GLU A 255 -8.14 -44.15 -1.88
CA GLU A 255 -8.30 -45.40 -1.11
C GLU A 255 -8.81 -45.16 0.33
N PHE A 256 -8.72 -43.94 0.84
CA PHE A 256 -9.17 -43.52 2.16
C PHE A 256 -10.51 -42.77 2.14
N GLY A 257 -11.07 -42.52 0.95
CA GLY A 257 -12.36 -41.85 0.78
C GLY A 257 -12.28 -40.34 0.57
N TYR A 258 -11.09 -39.75 0.44
CA TYR A 258 -10.93 -38.31 0.25
C TYR A 258 -11.15 -37.90 -1.21
N SER A 259 -12.04 -36.93 -1.41
CA SER A 259 -12.20 -36.21 -2.68
C SER A 259 -11.64 -34.80 -2.56
N TRP A 260 -11.39 -34.17 -3.70
CA TRP A 260 -10.97 -32.78 -3.79
C TRP A 260 -11.65 -32.10 -4.97
N ILE A 261 -11.83 -30.79 -4.86
CA ILE A 261 -12.24 -29.89 -5.94
C ILE A 261 -11.36 -28.63 -5.87
N ASP A 262 -10.94 -28.15 -7.03
CA ASP A 262 -10.16 -26.94 -7.23
C ASP A 262 -11.02 -25.74 -6.85
N SER A 263 -10.38 -24.71 -6.31
CA SER A 263 -11.03 -23.46 -5.92
C SER A 263 -11.62 -22.69 -7.10
N ASN A 264 -11.08 -22.91 -8.30
CA ASN A 264 -11.58 -22.29 -9.53
C ASN A 264 -12.81 -22.99 -10.13
N GLU A 265 -13.19 -24.16 -9.61
CA GLU A 265 -14.38 -24.89 -10.07
C GLU A 265 -15.64 -24.39 -9.34
N PRO A 266 -16.82 -24.39 -9.99
CA PRO A 266 -18.08 -24.04 -9.34
C PRO A 266 -18.36 -24.92 -8.11
N GLY A 267 -18.54 -24.29 -6.94
CA GLY A 267 -18.72 -25.00 -5.67
C GLY A 267 -17.41 -25.45 -5.01
N GLY A 268 -16.27 -25.03 -5.54
CA GLY A 268 -14.98 -25.12 -4.86
C GLY A 268 -14.92 -24.22 -3.61
N PRO A 269 -13.87 -24.36 -2.78
CA PRO A 269 -13.64 -23.49 -1.64
C PRO A 269 -13.31 -22.06 -2.09
N SER A 270 -13.87 -21.06 -1.41
CA SER A 270 -13.50 -19.65 -1.57
C SER A 270 -12.21 -19.36 -0.80
N PHE A 271 -11.31 -18.60 -1.42
CA PHE A 271 -10.06 -18.14 -0.80
C PHE A 271 -9.83 -16.68 -1.15
N THR A 272 -9.32 -15.92 -0.18
CA THR A 272 -8.70 -14.62 -0.43
C THR A 272 -7.23 -14.88 -0.72
N TRP A 273 -6.78 -14.53 -1.92
CA TRP A 273 -5.36 -14.63 -2.29
C TRP A 273 -4.63 -13.38 -1.79
N GLU A 274 -3.69 -13.55 -0.85
CA GLU A 274 -2.69 -12.53 -0.56
C GLU A 274 -1.52 -12.69 -1.54
N ASP A 275 -1.24 -11.65 -2.32
CA ASP A 275 -0.11 -11.66 -3.25
C ASP A 275 1.20 -11.46 -2.48
N ILE A 276 2.03 -12.49 -2.42
CA ILE A 276 3.35 -12.45 -1.76
C ILE A 276 4.46 -12.01 -2.70
N SER A 277 4.16 -11.48 -3.88
CA SER A 277 5.18 -11.04 -4.84
C SER A 277 6.14 -9.99 -4.28
N ASP A 278 5.69 -9.22 -3.28
CA ASP A 278 6.48 -8.18 -2.63
C ASP A 278 7.19 -8.67 -1.33
N ASP A 279 6.80 -9.84 -0.81
CA ASP A 279 7.35 -10.46 0.41
C ASP A 279 8.35 -11.58 0.09
N GLY A 280 9.47 -11.22 -0.52
CA GLY A 280 10.53 -12.17 -0.84
C GLY A 280 11.93 -11.61 -0.65
N VAL A 281 12.71 -12.17 0.28
CA VAL A 281 14.17 -11.96 0.31
C VAL A 281 14.81 -12.89 -0.73
N ALA A 282 15.47 -12.30 -1.73
CA ALA A 282 16.26 -13.06 -2.71
C ALA A 282 17.29 -13.94 -1.97
N ALA A 283 17.25 -15.25 -2.22
CA ALA A 283 18.25 -16.15 -1.69
C ALA A 283 19.57 -15.93 -2.45
N ASP A 284 20.55 -15.32 -1.78
CA ASP A 284 21.93 -15.25 -2.29
C ASP A 284 22.49 -16.67 -2.44
N LEU A 285 22.89 -17.01 -3.68
CA LEU A 285 23.60 -18.25 -4.03
C LEU A 285 25.12 -18.05 -4.00
#